data_AF-A0A5N3ZYT9-F1
#
_entry.id   AF-A0A5N3ZYT9-F1
#
_cell.length_a   1.000
_cell.length_b   1.000
_cell.length_c   1.000
_cell.angle_alpha   90.00
_cell.angle_beta   90.00
_cell.angle_gamma   90.00
#
_symmetry.space_group_name_H-M   'P 1'
#
loop_
_entity.id
_entity.type
_entity.pdbx_description
1 polymer ?
#
loop_
_entity_poly.entity_id
_entity_poly.type
_entity_poly.pdbx_seq_one_letter_code
_entity_poly.pdbx_strand_id
1 'polypeptide(L)'
;KSKRFQTLLQIITIYNKRRRRLTHNRIEMYEDVVLRYLHEDFHSHFRMSRSSMAVLINICGLCKASKKIVGRPEVPISLQCLICVWVLANQESYRSIGDRFNVSKSSIFHCLIRVCKILNSKGSVFIKWPKGNDAIKTIAGFKKIKSFPGVLGAIDGCHINICPPKHNSATYINRKGRPSMILQGVCDHNCIFTDCFVGYPGSVHDARVFQHSTVR
;
A
#
# COMPACT_ATOMS: atom_id res chain seq x y z
N LYS A 1 4.01 -57.80 3.05
CA LYS A 1 4.26 -56.46 2.46
C LYS A 1 3.21 -55.38 2.85
N SER A 2 2.08 -55.72 3.48
CA SER A 2 0.97 -54.79 3.78
C SER A 2 1.16 -53.88 5.02
N LYS A 3 1.66 -54.42 6.15
CA LYS A 3 1.74 -53.67 7.42
C LYS A 3 2.67 -52.44 7.37
N ARG A 4 3.85 -52.54 6.77
CA ARG A 4 4.80 -51.41 6.66
C ARG A 4 4.24 -50.24 5.84
N PHE A 5 3.45 -50.52 4.81
CA PHE A 5 2.84 -49.48 3.96
C PHE A 5 1.71 -48.74 4.70
N GLN A 6 0.90 -49.46 5.48
CA GLN A 6 -0.11 -48.86 6.37
C GLN A 6 0.53 -48.01 7.47
N THR A 7 1.64 -48.47 8.06
CA THR A 7 2.39 -47.67 9.04
C THR A 7 2.97 -46.41 8.39
N LEU A 8 3.51 -46.49 7.16
CA LEU A 8 4.01 -45.32 6.44
C LEU A 8 2.89 -44.32 6.12
N LEU A 9 1.73 -44.80 5.68
CA LEU A 9 0.55 -43.97 5.45
C LEU A 9 0.04 -43.32 6.74
N GLN A 10 0.04 -44.04 7.86
CA GLN A 10 -0.31 -43.48 9.16
C GLN A 10 0.70 -42.43 9.62
N ILE A 11 2.00 -42.67 9.44
CA ILE A 11 3.05 -41.69 9.76
C ILE A 11 2.92 -40.46 8.87
N ILE A 12 2.72 -40.61 7.55
CA ILE A 12 2.49 -39.49 6.63
C ILE A 12 1.22 -38.73 7.00
N THR A 13 0.14 -39.44 7.36
CA THR A 13 -1.12 -38.82 7.78
C THR A 13 -0.94 -38.07 9.09
N ILE A 14 -0.24 -38.63 10.08
CA ILE A 14 0.08 -37.97 11.36
C ILE A 14 1.02 -36.79 11.14
N TYR A 15 2.02 -36.92 10.26
CA TYR A 15 2.95 -35.86 9.88
C TYR A 15 2.22 -34.71 9.18
N ASN A 16 1.30 -35.02 8.26
CA ASN A 16 0.43 -34.04 7.60
C ASN A 16 -0.58 -33.41 8.56
N LYS A 17 -1.11 -34.17 9.54
CA LYS A 17 -1.98 -33.67 10.62
C LYS A 17 -1.21 -32.73 11.56
N ARG A 18 0.05 -33.03 11.89
CA ARG A 18 0.97 -32.16 12.66
C ARG A 18 1.49 -30.96 11.88
N ARG A 19 1.44 -31.01 10.53
CA ARG A 19 1.67 -29.86 9.64
C ARG A 19 0.45 -28.96 9.46
N ARG A 20 -0.72 -29.29 10.02
CA ARG A 20 -1.65 -28.24 10.41
C ARG A 20 -0.89 -27.40 11.42
N ARG A 21 -0.37 -26.25 10.99
CA ARG A 21 0.17 -25.22 11.89
C ARG A 21 -0.76 -25.21 13.11
N LEU A 22 -0.21 -25.42 14.30
CA LEU A 22 -0.91 -25.12 15.56
C LEU A 22 -1.69 -23.84 15.29
N THR A 23 -3.02 -23.94 15.27
CA THR A 23 -3.87 -22.85 14.86
C THR A 23 -3.69 -21.78 15.92
N HIS A 24 -2.85 -20.78 15.63
CA HIS A 24 -2.91 -19.54 16.40
C HIS A 24 -4.36 -19.08 16.38
N ASN A 25 -4.89 -18.70 17.54
CA ASN A 25 -6.21 -18.10 17.63
C ASN A 25 -6.18 -16.82 16.82
N ARG A 26 -6.93 -16.80 15.71
CA ARG A 26 -7.09 -15.63 14.86
C ARG A 26 -8.50 -15.10 15.06
N ILE A 27 -8.68 -13.81 14.87
CA ILE A 27 -10.00 -13.20 14.93
C ILE A 27 -10.78 -13.69 13.70
N GLU A 28 -11.86 -14.42 13.94
CA GLU A 28 -12.78 -14.80 12.88
C GLU A 28 -13.71 -13.61 12.55
N MET A 29 -14.07 -13.46 11.28
CA MET A 29 -15.06 -12.48 10.81
C MET A 29 -14.74 -11.01 11.17
N TYR A 30 -13.46 -10.64 11.22
CA TYR A 30 -13.07 -9.24 11.45
C TYR A 30 -13.60 -8.26 10.39
N GLU A 31 -13.89 -8.73 9.18
CA GLU A 31 -14.58 -7.95 8.16
C GLU A 31 -15.90 -7.36 8.67
N ASP A 32 -16.66 -8.11 9.48
CA ASP A 32 -17.92 -7.63 10.06
C ASP A 32 -17.70 -6.54 11.11
N VAL A 33 -16.56 -6.58 11.80
CA VAL A 33 -16.14 -5.49 12.69
C VAL A 33 -15.85 -4.24 11.87
N VAL A 34 -15.14 -4.36 10.76
CA VAL A 34 -14.85 -3.24 9.84
C VAL A 34 -16.15 -2.65 9.26
N LEU A 35 -17.14 -3.48 8.94
CA LEU A 35 -18.45 -3.02 8.49
C LEU A 35 -19.17 -2.17 9.54
N ARG A 36 -18.99 -2.50 10.82
CA ARG A 36 -19.62 -1.78 11.96
C ARG A 36 -18.90 -0.52 12.42
N TYR A 37 -17.68 -0.24 11.95
CA TYR A 37 -16.96 0.98 12.35
C TYR A 37 -17.77 2.25 12.06
N LEU A 38 -17.66 3.27 12.90
CA LEU A 38 -18.17 4.59 12.54
C LEU A 38 -17.32 5.21 11.44
N HIS A 39 -17.72 6.36 10.92
CA HIS A 39 -16.95 7.07 9.89
C HIS A 39 -15.55 7.41 10.39
N GLU A 40 -15.45 7.93 11.62
CA GLU A 40 -14.19 8.34 12.24
C GLU A 40 -13.26 7.15 12.51
N ASP A 41 -13.79 6.05 13.05
CA ASP A 41 -13.02 4.83 13.29
C ASP A 41 -12.42 4.28 11.98
N PHE A 42 -13.25 4.21 10.93
CA PHE A 42 -12.81 3.74 9.64
C PHE A 42 -11.74 4.67 9.06
N HIS A 43 -11.93 5.98 9.13
CA HIS A 43 -10.97 6.95 8.65
C HIS A 43 -9.65 6.88 9.45
N SER A 44 -9.71 6.68 10.77
CA SER A 44 -8.53 6.52 11.62
C SER A 44 -7.71 5.28 11.23
N HIS A 45 -8.38 4.13 11.04
CA HIS A 45 -7.73 2.87 10.72
C HIS A 45 -7.23 2.76 9.26
N PHE A 46 -8.00 3.27 8.30
CA PHE A 46 -7.74 3.09 6.88
C PHE A 46 -7.22 4.36 6.19
N ARG A 47 -7.18 5.51 6.89
CA ARG A 47 -6.72 6.81 6.37
C ARG A 47 -7.45 7.27 5.10
N MET A 48 -8.67 6.78 4.91
CA MET A 48 -9.56 7.13 3.81
C MET A 48 -11.01 6.86 4.19
N SER A 49 -11.95 7.46 3.47
CA SER A 49 -13.37 7.20 3.63
C SER A 49 -13.77 5.82 3.10
N ARG A 50 -14.94 5.34 3.52
CA ARG A 50 -15.56 4.12 2.97
C ARG A 50 -15.86 4.24 1.48
N SER A 51 -16.27 5.42 1.01
CA SER A 51 -16.52 5.66 -0.41
C SER A 51 -15.24 5.51 -1.24
N SER A 52 -14.12 6.06 -0.77
CA SER A 52 -12.81 5.86 -1.41
C SER A 52 -12.38 4.40 -1.39
N MET A 53 -12.62 3.67 -0.29
CA MET A 53 -12.37 2.22 -0.24
C MET A 53 -13.24 1.46 -1.26
N ALA A 54 -14.51 1.81 -1.41
CA ALA A 54 -15.39 1.16 -2.39
C ALA A 54 -14.90 1.40 -3.84
N VAL A 55 -14.43 2.62 -4.14
CA VAL A 55 -13.79 2.94 -5.43
C VAL A 55 -12.54 2.08 -5.65
N LEU A 56 -11.68 1.95 -4.64
CA LEU A 56 -10.49 1.10 -4.68
C LEU A 56 -10.85 -0.38 -4.97
N ILE A 57 -11.85 -0.91 -4.28
CA ILE A 57 -12.31 -2.29 -4.46
C ILE A 57 -12.82 -2.50 -5.89
N ASN A 58 -13.57 -1.53 -6.43
CA ASN A 58 -14.06 -1.59 -7.81
C ASN A 58 -12.90 -1.64 -8.82
N ILE A 59 -11.94 -0.71 -8.70
CA ILE A 59 -10.73 -0.68 -9.56
C ILE A 59 -9.99 -2.02 -9.51
N CYS A 60 -9.82 -2.59 -8.32
CA CYS A 60 -9.14 -3.87 -8.13
C CYS A 60 -9.94 -5.06 -8.67
N GLY A 61 -11.27 -5.01 -8.55
CA GLY A 61 -12.20 -6.02 -9.06
C GLY A 61 -12.17 -6.12 -10.59
N LEU A 62 -12.15 -4.98 -11.28
CA LEU A 62 -12.05 -4.92 -12.75
C LEU A 62 -10.72 -5.49 -13.29
N CYS A 63 -9.68 -5.53 -12.46
CA CYS A 63 -8.36 -6.05 -12.83
C CYS A 63 -8.16 -7.54 -12.46
N LYS A 64 -9.22 -8.27 -12.09
CA LYS A 64 -9.12 -9.67 -11.69
C LYS A 64 -9.17 -10.59 -12.91
N ALA A 65 -8.05 -11.23 -13.21
CA ALA A 65 -8.02 -12.35 -14.17
C ALA A 65 -8.67 -13.59 -13.56
N SER A 66 -9.52 -14.26 -14.34
CA SER A 66 -10.11 -15.56 -13.97
C SER A 66 -8.99 -16.60 -13.88
N LYS A 67 -8.88 -17.30 -12.74
CA LYS A 67 -7.94 -18.41 -12.56
C LYS A 67 -8.71 -19.66 -12.14
N LYS A 68 -8.31 -20.82 -12.71
CA LYS A 68 -8.73 -22.14 -12.20
C LYS A 68 -8.22 -22.30 -10.76
N ILE A 69 -9.14 -22.55 -9.83
CA ILE A 69 -8.82 -22.66 -8.41
C ILE A 69 -8.35 -24.10 -8.12
N VAL A 70 -7.08 -24.26 -7.74
CA VAL A 70 -6.57 -25.49 -7.12
C VAL A 70 -6.02 -25.11 -5.74
N GLY A 71 -6.55 -25.71 -4.67
CA GLY A 71 -6.13 -25.44 -3.29
C GLY A 71 -7.09 -24.55 -2.49
N ARG A 72 -6.56 -23.81 -1.50
CA ARG A 72 -7.34 -22.92 -0.62
C ARG A 72 -8.00 -21.81 -1.45
N PRO A 73 -9.27 -21.42 -1.15
CA PRO A 73 -9.90 -20.29 -1.82
C PRO A 73 -9.03 -19.03 -1.73
N GLU A 74 -9.01 -18.28 -2.83
CA GLU A 74 -8.33 -16.98 -2.88
C GLU A 74 -9.01 -16.00 -1.92
N VAL A 75 -8.22 -15.14 -1.28
CA VAL A 75 -8.74 -14.04 -0.46
C VAL A 75 -9.66 -13.16 -1.34
N PRO A 76 -10.90 -12.86 -0.91
CA PRO A 76 -11.80 -11.97 -1.65
C PRO A 76 -11.19 -10.61 -1.93
N ILE A 77 -11.49 -9.98 -3.07
CA ILE A 77 -10.84 -8.72 -3.49
C ILE A 77 -11.08 -7.58 -2.49
N SER A 78 -12.27 -7.53 -1.89
CA SER A 78 -12.62 -6.61 -0.81
C SER A 78 -11.63 -6.74 0.35
N LEU A 79 -11.43 -7.97 0.85
CA LEU A 79 -10.50 -8.27 1.92
C LEU A 79 -9.05 -7.97 1.50
N GLN A 80 -8.65 -8.24 0.25
CA GLN A 80 -7.31 -7.88 -0.23
C GLN A 80 -7.06 -6.37 -0.15
N CYS A 81 -8.05 -5.54 -0.54
CA CYS A 81 -7.97 -4.09 -0.44
C CYS A 81 -7.90 -3.62 1.01
N LEU A 82 -8.76 -4.15 1.90
CA LEU A 82 -8.74 -3.84 3.33
C LEU A 82 -7.37 -4.16 3.95
N ILE A 83 -6.83 -5.35 3.69
CA ILE A 83 -5.51 -5.77 4.17
C ILE A 83 -4.42 -4.83 3.63
N CYS A 84 -4.43 -4.54 2.33
CA CYS A 84 -3.41 -3.67 1.71
C CYS A 84 -3.41 -2.28 2.35
N VAL A 85 -4.58 -1.65 2.47
CA VAL A 85 -4.69 -0.32 3.05
C VAL A 85 -4.32 -0.36 4.53
N TRP A 86 -4.72 -1.38 5.28
CA TRP A 86 -4.31 -1.53 6.68
C TRP A 86 -2.78 -1.57 6.83
N VAL A 87 -2.10 -2.34 5.98
CA VAL A 87 -0.62 -2.43 5.96
C VAL A 87 0.02 -1.08 5.65
N LEU A 88 -0.54 -0.29 4.73
CA LEU A 88 0.02 1.00 4.33
C LEU A 88 -0.28 2.11 5.35
N ALA A 89 -1.45 2.06 5.98
CA ALA A 89 -1.92 3.05 6.95
C ALA A 89 -1.32 2.85 8.35
N ASN A 90 -0.99 1.61 8.71
CA ASN A 90 -0.57 1.21 10.05
C ASN A 90 0.81 0.54 10.00
N GLN A 91 1.70 0.90 10.92
CA GLN A 91 3.03 0.30 11.04
C GLN A 91 2.98 -1.01 11.84
N GLU A 92 2.07 -1.91 11.46
CA GLU A 92 1.87 -3.20 12.14
C GLU A 92 2.65 -4.34 11.45
N SER A 93 3.08 -5.32 12.24
CA SER A 93 3.71 -6.53 11.70
C SER A 93 2.69 -7.41 10.96
N TYR A 94 3.15 -8.15 9.95
CA TYR A 94 2.31 -9.15 9.26
C TYR A 94 1.77 -10.25 10.19
N ARG A 95 2.38 -10.44 11.38
CA ARG A 95 1.84 -11.33 12.41
C ARG A 95 0.52 -10.77 12.93
N SER A 96 0.54 -9.53 13.44
CA SER A 96 -0.65 -8.84 13.98
C SER A 96 -1.78 -8.76 12.96
N ILE A 97 -1.45 -8.36 11.73
CA ILE A 97 -2.44 -8.26 10.64
C ILE A 97 -2.99 -9.64 10.27
N GLY A 98 -2.15 -10.69 10.30
CA GLY A 98 -2.57 -12.05 10.01
C GLY A 98 -3.50 -12.63 11.07
N ASP A 99 -3.26 -12.26 12.33
CA ASP A 99 -4.11 -12.63 13.45
C ASP A 99 -5.45 -11.88 13.39
N ARG A 100 -5.43 -10.60 12.98
CA ARG A 100 -6.61 -9.74 12.83
C ARG A 100 -7.53 -10.16 11.67
N PHE A 101 -6.99 -10.35 10.47
CA PHE A 101 -7.79 -10.63 9.27
C PHE A 101 -7.90 -12.13 8.95
N ASN A 102 -7.48 -13.00 9.87
CA ASN A 102 -7.45 -14.46 9.70
C ASN A 102 -6.69 -14.95 8.43
N VAL A 103 -5.65 -14.24 8.02
CA VAL A 103 -4.87 -14.54 6.81
C VAL A 103 -3.44 -14.96 7.14
N SER A 104 -2.79 -15.67 6.22
CA SER A 104 -1.37 -16.02 6.39
C SER A 104 -0.47 -14.83 6.04
N LYS A 105 0.71 -14.73 6.64
CA LYS A 105 1.72 -13.69 6.31
C LYS A 105 2.05 -13.62 4.82
N SER A 106 2.16 -14.80 4.17
CA SER A 106 2.37 -14.89 2.72
C SER A 106 1.18 -14.33 1.94
N SER A 107 -0.06 -14.61 2.38
CA SER A 107 -1.25 -14.05 1.76
C SER A 107 -1.28 -12.52 1.88
N ILE A 108 -0.94 -11.96 3.05
CA ILE A 108 -0.85 -10.50 3.25
C ILE A 108 0.13 -9.87 2.26
N PHE A 109 1.34 -10.43 2.17
CA PHE A 109 2.35 -9.96 1.23
C PHE A 109 1.83 -9.98 -0.22
N HIS A 110 1.19 -11.07 -0.64
CA HIS A 110 0.62 -11.16 -1.98
C HIS A 110 -0.53 -10.16 -2.21
N CYS A 111 -1.38 -9.92 -1.22
CA CYS A 111 -2.45 -8.92 -1.29
C CYS A 111 -1.86 -7.52 -1.47
N LEU A 112 -0.88 -7.15 -0.62
CA LEU A 112 -0.18 -5.87 -0.69
C LEU A 112 0.42 -5.64 -2.07
N ILE A 113 1.27 -6.56 -2.54
CA ILE A 113 1.97 -6.40 -3.83
C ILE A 113 0.97 -6.34 -4.99
N ARG A 114 -0.09 -7.15 -4.95
CA ARG A 114 -1.11 -7.16 -6.01
C ARG A 114 -1.86 -5.83 -6.08
N VAL A 115 -2.38 -5.34 -4.95
CA VAL A 115 -3.14 -4.10 -4.89
C VAL A 115 -2.26 -2.91 -5.23
N CYS A 116 -1.03 -2.83 -4.68
CA CYS A 116 -0.09 -1.76 -5.04
C CYS A 116 0.28 -1.76 -6.53
N LYS A 117 0.46 -2.94 -7.17
CA LYS A 117 0.71 -3.02 -8.61
C LYS A 117 -0.46 -2.50 -9.45
N ILE A 118 -1.68 -2.88 -9.08
CA ILE A 118 -2.89 -2.39 -9.74
C ILE A 118 -2.97 -0.86 -9.60
N LEU A 119 -2.79 -0.33 -8.38
CA LEU A 119 -2.79 1.11 -8.13
C LEU A 119 -1.71 1.83 -8.93
N ASN A 120 -0.48 1.31 -8.94
CA ASN A 120 0.61 1.91 -9.70
C ASN A 120 0.31 1.95 -11.20
N SER A 121 -0.33 0.90 -11.74
CA SER A 121 -0.76 0.87 -13.16
C SER A 121 -1.83 1.91 -13.49
N LYS A 122 -2.55 2.42 -12.48
CA LYS A 122 -3.56 3.47 -12.61
C LYS A 122 -3.05 4.83 -12.12
N GLY A 123 -1.81 4.94 -11.66
CA GLY A 123 -1.27 6.15 -11.05
C GLY A 123 -1.42 7.38 -11.95
N SER A 124 -1.11 7.23 -13.24
CA SER A 124 -1.24 8.29 -14.25
C SER A 124 -2.69 8.73 -14.53
N VAL A 125 -3.70 7.99 -14.06
CA VAL A 125 -5.11 8.39 -14.14
C VAL A 125 -5.45 9.41 -13.05
N PHE A 126 -4.84 9.26 -11.87
CA PHE A 126 -5.14 10.06 -10.67
C PHE A 126 -4.15 11.19 -10.43
N ILE A 127 -2.86 10.95 -10.62
CA ILE A 127 -1.79 11.93 -10.42
C ILE A 127 -1.44 12.48 -11.80
N LYS A 128 -1.92 13.70 -12.08
CA LYS A 128 -1.76 14.36 -13.38
C LYS A 128 -1.37 15.81 -13.17
N TRP A 129 -0.42 16.26 -13.99
CA TRP A 129 -0.09 17.68 -14.06
C TRP A 129 -1.31 18.48 -14.56
N PRO A 130 -1.69 19.58 -13.89
CA PRO A 130 -2.85 20.37 -14.29
C PRO A 130 -2.60 21.03 -15.66
N LYS A 131 -3.60 20.96 -16.55
CA LYS A 131 -3.57 21.54 -17.89
C LYS A 131 -4.88 22.26 -18.20
N GLY A 132 -4.84 23.24 -19.11
CA GLY A 132 -6.02 23.98 -19.55
C GLY A 132 -6.84 24.56 -18.38
N ASN A 133 -8.13 24.21 -18.31
CA ASN A 133 -9.02 24.70 -17.27
C ASN A 133 -8.59 24.32 -15.85
N ASP A 134 -7.96 23.16 -15.64
CA ASP A 134 -7.53 22.72 -14.31
C ASP A 134 -6.30 23.51 -13.82
N ALA A 135 -5.44 23.95 -14.75
CA ALA A 135 -4.34 24.87 -14.44
C ALA A 135 -4.88 26.24 -14.02
N ILE A 136 -5.87 26.78 -14.74
CA ILE A 136 -6.52 28.05 -14.41
C ILE A 136 -7.17 27.99 -13.01
N LYS A 137 -7.90 26.90 -12.72
CA LYS A 137 -8.50 26.68 -11.39
C LYS A 137 -7.44 26.62 -10.30
N THR A 138 -6.32 25.93 -10.57
CA THR A 138 -5.24 25.80 -9.59
C THR A 138 -4.59 27.14 -9.26
N ILE A 139 -4.29 27.94 -10.29
CA ILE A 139 -3.75 29.29 -10.13
C ILE A 139 -4.72 30.18 -9.33
N ALA A 140 -6.00 30.16 -9.69
CA ALA A 140 -7.03 30.93 -8.98
C ALA A 140 -7.18 30.47 -7.52
N GLY A 141 -7.10 29.18 -7.27
CA GLY A 141 -7.14 28.57 -5.94
C GLY A 141 -6.00 29.05 -5.06
N PHE A 142 -4.75 28.96 -5.51
CA PHE A 142 -3.60 29.46 -4.74
C PHE A 142 -3.65 30.97 -4.52
N LYS A 143 -4.08 31.74 -5.54
CA LYS A 143 -4.30 33.18 -5.40
C LYS A 143 -5.33 33.49 -4.30
N LYS A 144 -6.38 32.67 -4.16
CA LYS A 144 -7.38 32.84 -3.08
C LYS A 144 -6.80 32.54 -1.70
N ILE A 145 -5.89 31.57 -1.56
CA ILE A 145 -5.36 31.15 -0.26
C ILE A 145 -4.34 32.17 0.29
N LYS A 146 -3.39 32.63 -0.54
CA LYS A 146 -2.27 33.48 -0.09
C LYS A 146 -1.95 34.67 -1.01
N SER A 147 -2.82 35.00 -1.98
CA SER A 147 -2.62 36.10 -2.94
C SER A 147 -1.38 35.97 -3.84
N PHE A 148 -0.69 34.82 -3.84
CA PHE A 148 0.48 34.60 -4.67
C PHE A 148 0.05 34.16 -6.09
N PRO A 149 0.34 34.95 -7.13
CA PRO A 149 -0.15 34.68 -8.48
C PRO A 149 0.68 33.61 -9.21
N GLY A 150 0.10 32.97 -10.21
CA GLY A 150 0.81 32.09 -11.15
C GLY A 150 1.23 30.72 -10.61
N VAL A 151 0.73 30.30 -9.45
CA VAL A 151 1.11 29.02 -8.82
C VAL A 151 0.34 27.85 -9.43
N LEU A 152 1.06 26.86 -9.96
CA LEU A 152 0.49 25.60 -10.45
C LEU A 152 0.57 24.44 -9.46
N GLY A 153 1.40 24.58 -8.43
CA GLY A 153 1.52 23.57 -7.39
C GLY A 153 2.49 23.99 -6.30
N ALA A 154 2.32 23.40 -5.12
CA ALA A 154 3.27 23.47 -4.03
C ALA A 154 4.11 22.18 -4.04
N ILE A 155 5.44 22.33 -4.03
CA ILE A 155 6.39 21.22 -4.10
C ILE A 155 7.10 21.05 -2.75
N ASP A 156 7.24 19.81 -2.30
CA ASP A 156 8.03 19.49 -1.11
C ASP A 156 8.63 18.06 -1.18
N GLY A 157 9.68 17.83 -0.40
CA GLY A 157 10.39 16.55 -0.26
C GLY A 157 10.10 15.87 1.08
N CYS A 158 9.92 14.55 1.05
CA CYS A 158 9.70 13.72 2.23
C CYS A 158 10.66 12.52 2.23
N HIS A 159 11.21 12.20 3.40
CA HIS A 159 12.04 11.00 3.58
C HIS A 159 11.18 9.81 4.01
N ILE A 160 11.09 8.80 3.16
CA ILE A 160 10.45 7.52 3.46
C ILE A 160 11.51 6.58 4.04
N ASN A 161 11.34 6.17 5.29
CA ASN A 161 12.26 5.22 5.93
C ASN A 161 12.23 3.87 5.19
N ILE A 162 13.41 3.30 4.98
CA ILE A 162 13.55 2.01 4.33
C ILE A 162 14.51 1.10 5.08
N CYS A 163 14.40 -0.20 4.85
CA CYS A 163 15.54 -1.10 5.05
C CYS A 163 16.53 -0.86 3.90
N PRO A 164 17.73 -0.33 4.17
CA PRO A 164 18.67 0.00 3.11
C PRO A 164 19.16 -1.28 2.40
N PRO A 165 19.47 -1.20 1.11
CA PRO A 165 20.06 -2.33 0.38
C PRO A 165 21.41 -2.73 0.99
N LYS A 166 21.81 -4.00 0.78
CA LYS A 166 23.11 -4.51 1.29
C LYS A 166 24.31 -3.79 0.67
N HIS A 167 24.21 -3.43 -0.60
CA HIS A 167 25.23 -2.67 -1.32
C HIS A 167 24.90 -1.18 -1.22
N ASN A 168 25.92 -0.35 -0.98
CA ASN A 168 25.81 1.11 -0.88
C ASN A 168 24.78 1.58 0.17
N SER A 169 24.59 0.84 1.26
CA SER A 169 23.64 1.22 2.34
C SER A 169 23.87 2.64 2.87
N ALA A 170 25.14 3.07 2.93
CA ALA A 170 25.56 4.39 3.37
C ALA A 170 24.94 5.53 2.53
N THR A 171 24.67 5.33 1.25
CA THR A 171 24.08 6.37 0.39
C THR A 171 22.62 6.66 0.75
N TYR A 172 21.95 5.76 1.46
CA TYR A 172 20.55 5.97 1.87
C TYR A 172 20.43 6.71 3.20
N ILE A 173 21.54 6.94 3.91
CA ILE A 173 21.53 7.63 5.19
C ILE A 173 21.27 9.12 4.97
N ASN A 174 20.16 9.60 5.52
CA ASN A 174 19.81 11.02 5.47
C ASN A 174 20.60 11.84 6.51
N ARG A 175 20.43 13.17 6.45
CA ARG A 175 21.04 14.11 7.41
C ARG A 175 20.70 13.85 8.89
N LYS A 176 19.66 13.05 9.17
CA LYS A 176 19.25 12.64 10.53
C LYS A 176 19.79 11.26 10.92
N GLY A 177 20.74 10.71 10.17
CA GLY A 177 21.37 9.41 10.43
C GLY A 177 20.46 8.21 10.18
N ARG A 178 19.33 8.37 9.47
CA ARG A 178 18.37 7.29 9.22
C ARG A 178 18.36 6.88 7.74
N PRO A 179 18.29 5.57 7.41
CA PRO A 179 18.16 5.12 6.03
C PRO A 179 16.78 5.48 5.47
N SER A 180 16.76 6.18 4.34
CA SER A 180 15.52 6.62 3.68
C SER A 180 15.67 6.76 2.17
N MET A 181 14.53 6.80 1.47
CA MET A 181 14.41 7.28 0.10
C MET A 181 13.63 8.58 0.07
N ILE A 182 13.93 9.44 -0.89
CA ILE A 182 13.25 10.72 -1.09
C ILE A 182 12.01 10.51 -1.97
N LEU A 183 10.89 11.05 -1.51
CA LEU A 183 9.65 11.29 -2.24
C LEU A 183 9.52 12.80 -2.40
N GLN A 184 9.53 13.29 -3.63
CA GLN A 184 9.16 14.66 -3.97
C GLN A 184 7.72 14.65 -4.49
N GLY A 185 6.85 15.45 -3.90
CA GLY A 185 5.46 15.57 -4.33
C GLY A 185 5.14 17.00 -4.74
N VAL A 186 4.25 17.14 -5.72
CA VAL A 186 3.61 18.42 -6.04
C VAL A 186 2.12 18.28 -5.78
N CYS A 187 1.54 19.25 -5.07
CA CYS A 187 0.10 19.30 -4.79
C CYS A 187 -0.54 20.56 -5.35
N ASP A 188 -1.81 20.45 -5.74
CA ASP A 188 -2.64 21.61 -6.07
C ASP A 188 -3.13 22.35 -4.80
N HIS A 189 -3.92 23.40 -5.01
CA HIS A 189 -4.52 24.21 -3.96
C HIS A 189 -5.48 23.46 -3.02
N ASN A 190 -5.94 22.26 -3.39
CA ASN A 190 -6.80 21.40 -2.58
C ASN A 190 -6.00 20.27 -1.89
N CYS A 191 -4.67 20.38 -1.88
CA CYS A 191 -3.76 19.37 -1.34
C CYS A 191 -3.85 18.03 -2.07
N ILE A 192 -4.23 18.02 -3.35
CA ILE A 192 -4.25 16.82 -4.20
C ILE A 192 -2.94 16.70 -4.96
N PHE A 193 -2.30 15.53 -4.90
CA PHE A 193 -1.07 15.27 -5.64
C PHE A 193 -1.29 15.36 -7.16
N THR A 194 -0.53 16.22 -7.82
CA THR A 194 -0.51 16.41 -9.28
C THR A 194 0.76 15.84 -9.92
N ASP A 195 1.83 15.70 -9.15
CA ASP A 195 3.06 14.99 -9.52
C ASP A 195 3.68 14.30 -8.32
N CYS A 196 4.41 13.22 -8.57
CA CYS A 196 5.10 12.42 -7.56
C CYS A 196 6.36 11.80 -8.17
N PHE A 197 7.52 12.12 -7.59
CA PHE A 197 8.82 11.63 -8.01
C PHE A 197 9.53 10.94 -6.84
N VAL A 198 9.91 9.67 -7.01
CA VAL A 198 10.45 8.83 -5.93
C VAL A 198 11.67 8.07 -6.41
N GLY A 199 12.62 7.83 -5.51
CA GLY A 199 13.64 6.79 -5.69
C GLY A 199 15.06 7.23 -5.40
N TYR A 200 15.28 8.53 -5.15
CA TYR A 200 16.60 9.02 -4.78
C TYR A 200 16.98 8.59 -3.36
N PRO A 201 18.26 8.22 -3.11
CA PRO A 201 18.75 7.93 -1.78
C PRO A 201 18.61 9.14 -0.83
N GLY A 202 18.36 8.88 0.45
CA GLY A 202 18.14 9.91 1.47
C GLY A 202 19.32 10.86 1.73
N SER A 203 20.52 10.55 1.23
CA SER A 203 21.68 11.46 1.32
C SER A 203 21.65 12.58 0.27
N VAL A 204 20.82 12.46 -0.76
CA VAL A 204 20.80 13.38 -1.90
C VAL A 204 20.10 14.68 -1.52
N HIS A 205 20.67 15.82 -1.95
CA HIS A 205 20.06 17.14 -1.73
C HIS A 205 18.79 17.34 -2.57
N ASP A 206 17.77 17.96 -1.99
CA ASP A 206 16.49 18.25 -2.64
C ASP A 206 16.64 19.00 -3.96
N ALA A 207 17.60 19.94 -4.06
CA ALA A 207 17.90 20.63 -5.30
C ALA A 207 18.31 19.68 -6.44
N ARG A 208 19.06 18.61 -6.13
CA ARG A 208 19.44 17.59 -7.12
C ARG A 208 18.24 16.69 -7.46
N VAL A 209 17.36 16.41 -6.51
CA VAL A 209 16.13 15.65 -6.78
C VAL A 209 15.24 16.45 -7.72
N PHE A 210 15.04 17.74 -7.44
CA PHE A 210 14.26 18.65 -8.27
C PHE A 210 14.80 18.74 -9.70
N GLN A 211 16.12 18.86 -9.86
CA GLN A 211 16.78 18.89 -11.18
C GLN A 211 16.53 17.66 -12.05
N HIS A 212 16.30 16.48 -11.43
CA HIS A 212 16.04 15.23 -12.14
C HIS A 212 14.55 14.87 -12.19
N SER A 213 13.69 15.63 -11.52
CA SER A 213 12.25 15.38 -11.51
C SER A 213 11.60 15.81 -12.83
N THR A 214 10.48 15.18 -13.16
CA THR A 214 9.69 15.44 -14.39
C THR A 214 8.97 16.78 -14.42
N VAL A 215 9.05 17.56 -13.33
CA VAL A 215 8.37 18.85 -13.15
C VAL A 215 9.25 20.03 -13.58
N ARG A 216 10.55 19.80 -13.82
CA ARG A 216 11.43 20.80 -14.44
C ARG A 216 11.17 20.89 -15.94
#